data_AF-A0A396HC29-F1
#
_entry.id   AF-A0A396HC29-F1
#
_cell.length_a   1.000
_cell.length_b   1.000
_cell.length_c   1.000
_cell.angle_alpha   90.00
_cell.angle_beta   90.00
_cell.angle_gamma   90.00
#
_symmetry.space_group_name_H-M   'P 1'
#
loop_
_entity.id
_entity.type
_entity.pdbx_description
1 polymer ?
#
loop_
_entity_poly.entity_id
_entity_poly.type
_entity_poly.pdbx_seq_one_letter_code
_entity_poly.pdbx_strand_id
1 'polypeptide(L)'
;MVTTINYMEIEEKTEKLTRKAILQIEQERLALADQVERAVTRLRKMIMMSNGLRLRLEHVRIARSALGLPDDFEYSVVLRYPEFFRLVDAKETRNKYIELVEFDPKLAKCAIEDARERVYRERGSEAEDIRFSFLIDFPPGFKISKYFRIAMWKWQRLPYWSPYEDVLGYDLRSIEAQKRMEKRVVATIHELLSLTVEKKITLLRIAHFRMAIVTPTFV
;
A
#
# COMPACT_ATOMS: atom_id res chain seq x y z
N MET A 1 -49.26 22.51 -36.01
CA MET A 1 -49.28 22.02 -34.63
C MET A 1 -48.84 20.57 -34.64
N VAL A 2 -47.77 20.31 -33.87
CA VAL A 2 -47.35 19.03 -33.28
C VAL A 2 -47.14 17.85 -34.24
N THR A 3 -45.90 17.69 -34.68
CA THR A 3 -45.39 16.37 -35.10
C THR A 3 -45.06 15.59 -33.84
N THR A 4 -45.92 14.65 -33.49
CA THR A 4 -45.72 13.70 -32.40
C THR A 4 -44.49 12.86 -32.74
N ILE A 5 -43.37 13.11 -32.05
CA ILE A 5 -42.18 12.26 -32.12
C ILE A 5 -42.57 10.94 -31.46
N ASN A 6 -42.66 9.88 -32.27
CA ASN A 6 -42.95 8.53 -31.82
C ASN A 6 -41.81 8.04 -30.91
N TYR A 7 -42.03 8.06 -29.60
CA TYR A 7 -41.09 7.52 -28.62
C TYR A 7 -40.81 6.01 -28.83
N MET A 8 -41.69 5.28 -29.54
CA MET A 8 -41.46 3.87 -29.87
C MET A 8 -40.41 3.65 -30.98
N GLU A 9 -40.14 4.65 -31.83
CA GLU A 9 -39.13 4.53 -32.90
C GLU A 9 -37.70 4.74 -32.37
N ILE A 10 -37.56 5.32 -31.18
CA ILE A 10 -36.27 5.51 -30.50
C ILE A 10 -35.89 4.25 -29.71
N GLU A 11 -36.87 3.48 -29.22
CA GLU A 11 -36.62 2.18 -28.56
C GLU A 11 -36.28 1.06 -29.55
N GLU A 12 -36.78 1.11 -30.79
CA GLU A 12 -36.50 0.04 -31.78
C GLU A 12 -35.07 0.14 -32.38
N LYS A 13 -34.38 1.26 -32.13
CA LYS A 13 -33.01 1.53 -32.59
C LYS A 13 -31.93 1.33 -31.52
N THR A 14 -32.27 0.81 -30.34
CA THR A 14 -31.26 0.18 -29.47
C THR A 14 -31.01 -1.22 -29.99
N GLU A 15 -30.15 -1.29 -31.00
CA GLU A 15 -29.47 -2.47 -31.49
C GLU A 15 -29.23 -3.45 -30.32
N LYS A 16 -29.97 -4.56 -30.29
CA LYS A 16 -29.91 -5.57 -29.24
C LYS A 16 -28.44 -5.96 -29.06
N LEU A 17 -27.79 -5.47 -28.01
CA LEU A 17 -26.44 -5.90 -27.66
C LEU A 17 -26.47 -7.44 -27.60
N THR A 18 -25.65 -8.08 -28.43
CA THR A 18 -25.52 -9.53 -28.43
C THR A 18 -25.24 -9.98 -27.00
N ARG A 19 -25.82 -11.10 -26.54
CA ARG A 19 -25.61 -11.62 -25.17
C ARG A 19 -24.14 -11.63 -24.74
N LYS A 20 -23.23 -11.88 -25.69
CA LYS A 20 -21.78 -11.80 -25.51
C LYS A 20 -21.28 -10.39 -25.14
N ALA A 21 -21.79 -9.34 -25.79
CA ALA A 21 -21.44 -7.96 -25.51
C ALA A 21 -21.94 -7.52 -24.12
N ILE A 22 -23.15 -7.93 -23.72
CA ILE A 22 -23.68 -7.67 -22.37
C ILE A 22 -22.80 -8.34 -21.30
N LEU A 23 -22.46 -9.61 -21.50
CA LEU A 23 -21.57 -10.34 -20.58
C LEU A 23 -20.19 -9.70 -20.49
N GLN A 24 -19.64 -9.22 -21.60
CA GLN A 24 -18.34 -8.58 -21.62
C GLN A 24 -18.35 -7.23 -20.89
N ILE A 25 -19.38 -6.42 -21.08
CA ILE A 25 -19.55 -5.15 -20.35
C ILE A 25 -19.64 -5.41 -18.83
N GLU A 26 -20.37 -6.44 -18.42
CA GLU A 26 -20.48 -6.77 -17.00
C GLU A 26 -19.15 -7.25 -16.41
N GLN A 27 -18.40 -8.08 -17.15
CA GLN A 27 -17.06 -8.52 -16.75
C GLN A 27 -16.08 -7.34 -16.62
N GLU A 28 -16.08 -6.43 -17.59
CA GLU A 28 -15.25 -5.22 -17.55
C GLU A 28 -15.63 -4.32 -16.36
N ARG A 29 -16.92 -4.17 -16.09
CA ARG A 29 -17.41 -3.41 -14.94
C ARG A 29 -16.98 -4.01 -13.60
N LEU A 30 -17.07 -5.33 -13.45
CA LEU A 30 -16.62 -6.03 -12.25
C LEU A 30 -15.11 -5.92 -12.06
N ALA A 31 -14.34 -6.08 -13.14
CA ALA A 31 -12.89 -5.92 -13.11
C ALA A 31 -12.48 -4.50 -12.70
N LEU A 32 -13.17 -3.48 -13.23
CA LEU A 32 -12.92 -2.09 -12.88
C LEU A 32 -13.26 -1.82 -11.40
N ALA A 33 -14.36 -2.37 -10.89
CA ALA A 33 -14.74 -2.23 -9.49
C ALA A 33 -13.68 -2.83 -8.55
N ASP A 34 -13.21 -4.05 -8.83
CA ASP A 34 -12.13 -4.71 -8.07
C ASP A 34 -10.82 -3.88 -8.14
N GLN A 35 -10.50 -3.32 -9.29
CA GLN A 35 -9.32 -2.47 -9.45
C GLN A 35 -9.40 -1.22 -8.55
N VAL A 36 -10.55 -0.55 -8.50
CA VAL A 36 -10.76 0.63 -7.65
C VAL A 36 -10.68 0.26 -6.18
N GLU A 37 -11.29 -0.86 -5.76
CA GLU A 37 -11.24 -1.31 -4.37
C GLU A 37 -9.79 -1.63 -3.91
N ARG A 38 -9.00 -2.26 -4.79
CA ARG A 38 -7.57 -2.49 -4.55
C ARG A 38 -6.79 -1.19 -4.46
N ALA A 39 -7.09 -0.22 -5.33
CA ALA A 39 -6.49 1.11 -5.29
C ALA A 39 -6.79 1.85 -3.98
N VAL A 40 -8.04 1.82 -3.51
CA VAL A 40 -8.48 2.35 -2.21
C VAL A 40 -7.68 1.67 -1.09
N THR A 41 -7.63 0.34 -1.07
CA THR A 41 -6.93 -0.43 -0.02
C THR A 41 -5.43 -0.11 0.01
N ARG A 42 -4.78 -0.05 -1.16
CA ARG A 42 -3.36 0.33 -1.25
C ARG A 42 -3.11 1.73 -0.73
N LEU A 43 -3.95 2.70 -1.08
CA LEU A 43 -3.80 4.07 -0.62
C LEU A 43 -4.03 4.17 0.89
N ARG A 44 -5.05 3.50 1.44
CA ARG A 44 -5.28 3.40 2.90
C ARG A 44 -4.06 2.85 3.62
N LYS A 45 -3.57 1.68 3.19
CA LYS A 45 -2.36 1.06 3.76
C LYS A 45 -1.12 1.96 3.63
N MET A 46 -0.99 2.70 2.54
CA MET A 46 0.14 3.61 2.37
C MET A 46 0.09 4.80 3.34
N ILE A 47 -1.09 5.40 3.52
CA ILE A 47 -1.29 6.51 4.46
C ILE A 47 -1.19 6.04 5.91
N MET A 48 -1.65 4.83 6.23
CA MET A 48 -1.53 4.27 7.58
C MET A 48 -0.07 4.06 8.04
N MET A 49 0.89 3.94 7.12
CA MET A 49 2.31 3.89 7.47
C MET A 49 2.92 5.28 7.69
N SER A 50 2.21 6.35 7.33
CA SER A 50 2.73 7.71 7.46
C SER A 50 2.43 8.32 8.82
N ASN A 51 3.31 9.21 9.26
CA ASN A 51 3.12 9.96 10.49
C ASN A 51 1.88 10.86 10.38
N GLY A 52 1.02 10.80 11.39
CA GLY A 52 -0.21 11.60 11.44
C GLY A 52 -1.24 11.22 10.39
N LEU A 53 -1.17 10.00 9.83
CA LEU A 53 -2.16 9.44 8.91
C LEU A 53 -2.47 10.33 7.71
N ARG A 54 -1.42 10.97 7.17
CA ARG A 54 -1.52 11.87 6.03
C ARG A 54 -0.34 11.79 5.10
N LEU A 55 -0.59 11.98 3.80
CA LEU A 55 0.43 12.04 2.77
C LEU A 55 0.23 13.25 1.87
N ARG A 56 1.33 13.85 1.38
CA ARG A 56 1.25 14.90 0.37
C ARG A 56 0.65 14.33 -0.91
N LEU A 57 -0.38 15.00 -1.41
CA LEU A 57 -1.07 14.63 -2.63
C LEU A 57 -0.09 14.49 -3.81
N GLU A 58 0.86 15.42 -3.92
CA GLU A 58 1.85 15.42 -4.99
C GLU A 58 2.77 14.18 -4.97
N HIS A 59 3.12 13.68 -3.78
CA HIS A 59 3.93 12.47 -3.69
C HIS A 59 3.14 11.24 -4.16
N VAL A 60 1.86 11.15 -3.79
CA VAL A 60 0.97 10.08 -4.25
C VAL A 60 0.82 10.16 -5.78
N ARG A 61 0.69 11.37 -6.35
CA ARG A 61 0.62 11.60 -7.79
C ARG A 61 1.87 11.11 -8.53
N ILE A 62 3.06 11.37 -7.99
CA ILE A 62 4.34 10.89 -8.55
C ILE A 62 4.43 9.35 -8.53
N ALA A 63 3.90 8.71 -7.48
CA ALA A 63 3.92 7.25 -7.32
C ALA A 63 2.70 6.53 -7.90
N ARG A 64 1.72 7.27 -8.44
CA ARG A 64 0.41 6.81 -8.88
C ARG A 64 0.45 5.54 -9.73
N SER A 65 1.27 5.53 -10.78
CA SER A 65 1.39 4.37 -11.68
C SER A 65 1.98 3.14 -10.99
N ALA A 66 2.95 3.33 -10.09
CA ALA A 66 3.54 2.23 -9.33
C ALA A 66 2.53 1.60 -8.36
N LEU A 67 1.63 2.41 -7.79
CA LEU A 67 0.57 1.97 -6.88
C LEU A 67 -0.66 1.39 -7.62
N GLY A 68 -0.70 1.51 -8.95
CA GLY A 68 -1.85 1.10 -9.76
C GLY A 68 -3.08 1.97 -9.54
N LEU A 69 -2.87 3.24 -9.19
CA LEU A 69 -3.95 4.21 -9.03
C LEU A 69 -4.41 4.74 -10.42
N PRO A 70 -5.74 4.91 -10.63
CA PRO A 70 -6.28 5.53 -11.85
C PRO A 70 -5.69 6.92 -12.13
N ASP A 71 -5.72 7.37 -13.39
CA ASP A 71 -5.25 8.72 -13.74
C ASP A 71 -6.03 9.82 -12.99
N ASP A 72 -7.31 9.58 -12.74
CA ASP A 72 -8.25 10.44 -12.04
C ASP A 72 -8.43 10.08 -10.56
N PHE A 73 -7.44 9.40 -9.92
CA PHE A 73 -7.59 8.85 -8.56
C PHE A 73 -8.05 9.87 -7.51
N GLU A 74 -7.77 11.16 -7.68
CA GLU A 74 -8.29 12.21 -6.81
C GLU A 74 -9.82 12.22 -6.77
N TYR A 75 -10.48 11.99 -7.91
CA TYR A 75 -11.92 11.87 -8.00
C TYR A 75 -12.39 10.43 -7.76
N SER A 76 -11.81 9.45 -8.47
CA SER A 76 -12.30 8.07 -8.50
C SER A 76 -11.98 7.26 -7.24
N VAL A 77 -10.97 7.66 -6.45
CA VAL A 77 -10.52 6.98 -5.23
C VAL A 77 -10.64 7.88 -4.00
N VAL A 78 -10.18 9.13 -4.06
CA VAL A 78 -10.15 10.00 -2.86
C VAL A 78 -11.52 10.63 -2.58
N LEU A 79 -12.07 11.38 -3.52
CA LEU A 79 -13.37 12.06 -3.34
C LEU A 79 -14.56 11.10 -3.37
N ARG A 80 -14.45 9.97 -4.09
CA ARG A 80 -15.50 8.94 -4.16
C ARG A 80 -15.66 8.13 -2.87
N TYR A 81 -14.63 8.08 -2.02
CA TYR A 81 -14.62 7.33 -0.77
C TYR A 81 -14.36 8.26 0.44
N PRO A 82 -15.27 9.21 0.71
CA PRO A 82 -15.12 10.19 1.78
C PRO A 82 -15.14 9.56 3.19
N GLU A 83 -15.63 8.34 3.32
CA GLU A 83 -15.56 7.55 4.55
C GLU A 83 -14.12 7.15 4.91
N PHE A 84 -13.23 7.08 3.92
CA PHE A 84 -11.82 6.72 4.14
C PHE A 84 -10.88 7.92 4.04
N PHE A 85 -11.15 8.87 3.15
CA PHE A 85 -10.20 9.93 2.84
C PHE A 85 -10.77 11.34 3.01
N ARG A 86 -9.88 12.27 3.40
CA ARG A 86 -10.13 13.70 3.40
C ARG A 86 -9.02 14.43 2.64
N LEU A 87 -9.39 15.37 1.78
CA LEU A 87 -8.44 16.31 1.19
C LEU A 87 -8.31 17.54 2.08
N VAL A 88 -7.08 17.88 2.45
CA VAL A 88 -6.78 19.00 3.35
C VAL A 88 -5.73 19.91 2.72
N ASP A 89 -6.02 21.21 2.71
CA ASP A 89 -5.09 22.24 2.25
C ASP A 89 -4.32 22.83 3.44
N ALA A 90 -2.99 22.71 3.43
CA ALA A 90 -2.14 23.37 4.41
C ALA A 90 -2.01 24.85 4.04
N LYS A 91 -2.69 25.71 4.82
CA LYS A 91 -2.77 27.17 4.60
C LYS A 91 -1.39 27.84 4.48
N GLU A 92 -0.40 27.36 5.22
CA GLU A 92 0.94 27.96 5.30
C GLU A 92 1.83 27.62 4.11
N THR A 93 1.76 26.37 3.62
CA THR A 93 2.71 25.87 2.61
C THR A 93 2.08 25.70 1.23
N ARG A 94 0.78 26.00 1.06
CA ARG A 94 -0.03 25.72 -0.14
C ARG A 94 0.03 24.25 -0.58
N ASN A 95 0.39 23.34 0.33
CA ASN A 95 0.50 21.92 0.04
C ASN A 95 -0.86 21.25 0.30
N LYS A 96 -1.23 20.32 -0.58
CA LYS A 96 -2.41 19.48 -0.41
C LYS A 96 -2.03 18.14 0.21
N TYR A 97 -2.85 17.66 1.13
CA TYR A 97 -2.68 16.39 1.80
C TYR A 97 -3.92 15.51 1.59
N ILE A 98 -3.68 14.21 1.47
CA ILE A 98 -4.70 13.19 1.64
C ILE A 98 -4.54 12.65 3.05
N GLU A 99 -5.56 12.83 3.88
CA GLU A 99 -5.62 12.32 5.24
C GLU A 99 -6.57 11.13 5.30
N LEU A 100 -6.23 10.15 6.13
CA LEU A 100 -7.12 9.04 6.43
C LEU A 100 -8.10 9.49 7.52
N VAL A 101 -9.39 9.19 7.35
CA VAL A 101 -10.43 9.52 8.33
C VAL A 101 -10.25 8.71 9.62
N GLU A 102 -10.00 7.41 9.47
CA GLU A 102 -9.83 6.48 10.59
C GLU A 102 -8.81 5.39 10.24
N PHE A 103 -7.95 5.06 11.21
CA PHE A 103 -7.04 3.93 11.10
C PHE A 103 -7.81 2.61 11.19
N ASP A 104 -7.60 1.70 10.24
CA ASP A 104 -8.28 0.40 10.21
C ASP A 104 -7.32 -0.72 10.64
N PRO A 105 -7.45 -1.28 11.86
CA PRO A 105 -6.58 -2.34 12.35
C PRO A 105 -6.63 -3.60 11.48
N LYS A 106 -7.71 -3.85 10.73
CA LYS A 106 -7.82 -5.03 9.85
C LYS A 106 -6.86 -4.95 8.67
N LEU A 107 -6.49 -3.74 8.26
CA LEU A 107 -5.53 -3.50 7.19
C LEU A 107 -4.07 -3.41 7.69
N ALA A 108 -3.88 -3.32 9.01
CA ALA A 108 -2.57 -3.11 9.64
C ALA A 108 -1.68 -4.37 9.70
N LYS A 109 -2.01 -5.41 8.92
CA LYS A 109 -1.18 -6.60 8.75
C LYS A 109 -0.24 -6.41 7.56
N CYS A 110 1.05 -6.63 7.78
CA CYS A 110 2.06 -6.50 6.73
C CYS A 110 2.10 -7.74 5.83
N ALA A 111 2.45 -7.53 4.56
CA ALA A 111 2.63 -8.61 3.58
C ALA A 111 3.68 -9.64 4.03
N ILE A 112 4.70 -9.22 4.80
CA ILE A 112 5.69 -10.14 5.34
C ILE A 112 5.10 -11.06 6.42
N GLU A 113 4.11 -10.60 7.19
CA GLU A 113 3.45 -11.42 8.20
C GLU A 113 2.59 -12.49 7.54
N ASP A 114 1.85 -12.15 6.47
CA ASP A 114 1.14 -13.13 5.66
C ASP A 114 2.09 -14.16 5.03
N ALA A 115 3.25 -13.71 4.54
CA ALA A 115 4.24 -14.59 3.97
C ALA A 115 4.83 -15.57 5.02
N ARG A 116 5.10 -15.09 6.23
CA ARG A 116 5.53 -15.93 7.36
C ARG A 116 4.46 -16.94 7.75
N GLU A 117 3.20 -16.51 7.83
CA GLU A 117 2.08 -17.39 8.17
C GLU A 117 1.92 -18.53 7.17
N ARG A 118 2.07 -18.25 5.86
CA ARG A 118 2.08 -19.30 4.83
C ARG A 118 3.21 -20.30 5.06
N VAL A 119 4.44 -19.82 5.26
CA VAL A 119 5.61 -20.69 5.52
C VAL A 119 5.43 -21.52 6.78
N TYR A 120 4.86 -20.93 7.84
CA TYR A 120 4.58 -21.64 9.08
C TYR A 120 3.57 -22.78 8.87
N ARG A 121 2.49 -22.54 8.12
CA ARG A 121 1.50 -23.59 7.80
C ARG A 121 2.09 -24.72 6.94
N GLU A 122 3.05 -24.40 6.08
CA GLU A 122 3.72 -25.39 5.21
C GLU A 122 4.77 -26.23 5.96
N ARG A 123 5.53 -25.63 6.88
CA ARG A 123 6.70 -26.26 7.54
C ARG A 123 6.49 -26.63 9.00
N GLY A 124 5.41 -26.17 9.64
CA GLY A 124 5.08 -26.47 11.03
C GLY A 124 6.10 -25.95 12.06
N SER A 125 6.35 -26.75 13.10
CA SER A 125 7.20 -26.40 14.24
C SER A 125 8.69 -26.20 13.92
N GLU A 126 9.14 -26.56 12.73
CA GLU A 126 10.52 -26.26 12.26
C GLU A 126 10.76 -24.75 12.02
N ALA A 127 9.70 -23.94 12.09
CA ALA A 127 9.72 -22.51 11.80
C ALA A 127 9.73 -21.61 13.06
N GLU A 128 10.17 -22.10 14.22
CA GLU A 128 10.21 -21.32 15.49
C GLU A 128 10.92 -19.95 15.39
N ASP A 129 11.82 -19.80 14.40
CA ASP A 129 12.63 -18.60 14.22
C ASP A 129 12.07 -17.54 13.24
N ILE A 130 10.88 -17.75 12.67
CA ILE A 130 10.42 -16.87 11.57
C ILE A 130 9.74 -15.58 12.02
N ARG A 131 9.48 -15.39 13.32
CA ARG A 131 8.61 -14.32 13.85
C ARG A 131 8.95 -12.93 13.31
N PHE A 132 10.23 -12.64 13.18
CA PHE A 132 10.74 -11.35 12.68
C PHE A 132 11.57 -11.50 11.40
N SER A 133 11.58 -12.68 10.79
CA SER A 133 12.47 -12.96 9.66
C SER A 133 11.87 -12.52 8.33
N PHE A 134 12.67 -11.92 7.46
CA PHE A 134 12.32 -11.75 6.07
C PHE A 134 12.57 -13.04 5.30
N LEU A 135 11.69 -13.37 4.35
CA LEU A 135 11.94 -14.46 3.40
C LEU A 135 13.00 -13.97 2.42
N ILE A 136 14.20 -14.57 2.49
CA ILE A 136 15.33 -14.20 1.65
C ILE A 136 15.75 -15.43 0.87
N ASP A 137 15.65 -15.32 -0.45
CA ASP A 137 16.21 -16.29 -1.38
C ASP A 137 17.46 -15.70 -2.02
N PHE A 138 18.56 -16.46 -1.94
CA PHE A 138 19.80 -16.09 -2.61
C PHE A 138 19.84 -16.74 -3.99
N PRO A 139 20.31 -16.03 -5.02
CA PRO A 139 20.45 -16.60 -6.35
C PRO A 139 21.43 -17.79 -6.31
N PRO A 140 21.23 -18.79 -7.18
CA PRO A 140 22.15 -19.93 -7.27
C PRO A 140 23.60 -19.48 -7.45
N GLY A 141 24.51 -20.04 -6.65
CA GLY A 141 25.94 -19.69 -6.70
C GLY A 141 26.35 -18.47 -5.89
N PHE A 142 25.43 -17.78 -5.21
CA PHE A 142 25.79 -16.68 -4.31
C PHE A 142 26.58 -17.17 -3.10
N LYS A 143 27.85 -16.78 -2.99
CA LYS A 143 28.74 -17.18 -1.90
C LYS A 143 28.61 -16.24 -0.71
N ILE A 144 27.98 -16.73 0.35
CA ILE A 144 27.84 -16.01 1.61
C ILE A 144 29.03 -16.31 2.51
N SER A 145 29.72 -15.26 3.00
CA SER A 145 30.79 -15.43 3.98
C SER A 145 30.22 -15.94 5.32
N LYS A 146 31.02 -16.71 6.08
CA LYS A 146 30.61 -17.22 7.39
C LYS A 146 30.18 -16.08 8.34
N TYR A 147 30.88 -14.95 8.31
CA TYR A 147 30.55 -13.76 9.09
C TYR A 147 29.20 -13.16 8.70
N PHE A 148 28.95 -12.96 7.39
CA PHE A 148 27.67 -12.43 6.92
C PHE A 148 26.51 -13.35 7.29
N ARG A 149 26.69 -14.68 7.18
CA ARG A 149 25.66 -15.65 7.59
C ARG A 149 25.28 -15.50 9.06
N ILE A 150 26.27 -15.35 9.95
CA ILE A 150 26.02 -15.16 11.39
C ILE A 150 25.36 -13.81 11.66
N ALA A 151 25.85 -12.74 11.02
CA ALA A 151 25.30 -11.40 11.16
C ALA A 151 23.84 -11.34 10.70
N MET A 152 23.54 -11.94 9.54
CA MET A 152 22.19 -12.06 9.01
C MET A 152 21.30 -12.91 9.91
N TRP A 153 21.78 -14.05 10.42
CA TRP A 153 21.00 -14.87 11.37
C TRP A 153 20.61 -14.08 12.62
N LYS A 154 21.56 -13.31 13.21
CA LYS A 154 21.26 -12.42 14.34
C LYS A 154 20.27 -11.32 13.97
N TRP A 155 20.44 -10.69 12.80
CA TRP A 155 19.57 -9.62 12.33
C TRP A 155 18.14 -10.12 12.05
N GLN A 156 17.98 -11.32 11.47
CA GLN A 156 16.67 -11.92 11.20
C GLN A 156 15.85 -12.17 12.48
N ARG A 157 16.52 -12.46 13.60
CA ARG A 157 15.88 -12.68 14.90
C ARG A 157 15.59 -11.41 15.69
N LEU A 158 16.14 -10.27 15.28
CA LEU A 158 15.91 -9.00 15.96
C LEU A 158 14.42 -8.62 15.91
N PRO A 159 13.76 -8.33 17.03
CA PRO A 159 12.39 -7.79 16.99
C PRO A 159 12.38 -6.42 16.31
N TYR A 160 11.23 -6.00 15.80
CA TYR A 160 11.01 -4.65 15.29
C TYR A 160 9.53 -4.28 15.44
N TRP A 161 9.24 -2.99 15.52
CA TRP A 161 7.88 -2.48 15.57
C TRP A 161 7.24 -2.51 14.17
N SER A 162 5.94 -2.81 14.11
CA SER A 162 5.23 -2.85 12.83
C SER A 162 5.33 -1.48 12.11
N PRO A 163 5.42 -1.45 10.76
CA PRO A 163 5.27 -0.22 9.98
C PRO A 163 4.00 0.58 10.32
N TYR A 164 2.94 -0.10 10.78
CA TYR A 164 1.65 0.47 11.16
C TYR A 164 1.53 0.87 12.63
N GLU A 165 2.55 0.59 13.45
CA GLU A 165 2.55 0.91 14.88
C GLU A 165 3.03 2.34 15.12
N ASP A 166 2.40 3.08 16.03
CA ASP A 166 2.92 4.37 16.45
C ASP A 166 4.14 4.18 17.37
N VAL A 167 5.26 4.81 17.02
CA VAL A 167 6.52 4.74 17.77
C VAL A 167 6.90 6.04 18.47
N LEU A 168 6.09 7.09 18.34
CA LEU A 168 6.37 8.40 18.92
C LEU A 168 6.47 8.38 20.46
N GLY A 169 5.81 7.41 21.10
CA GLY A 169 5.83 7.24 22.56
C GLY A 169 7.01 6.45 23.12
N TYR A 170 7.88 5.87 22.30
CA TYR A 170 9.02 5.07 22.79
C TYR A 170 10.29 5.92 22.96
N ASP A 171 11.13 5.54 23.93
CA ASP A 171 12.49 6.07 24.02
C ASP A 171 13.39 5.44 22.93
N LEU A 172 13.68 6.24 21.90
CA LEU A 172 14.47 5.83 20.75
C LEU A 172 15.98 6.03 20.93
N ARG A 173 16.45 6.43 22.12
CA ARG A 173 17.87 6.74 22.37
C ARG A 173 18.74 5.50 22.54
N SER A 174 18.17 4.37 22.97
CA SER A 174 18.94 3.14 23.20
C SER A 174 19.42 2.51 21.89
N ILE A 175 20.56 1.81 21.96
CA ILE A 175 21.13 1.10 20.81
C ILE A 175 20.16 0.01 20.31
N GLU A 176 19.44 -0.64 21.23
CA GLU A 176 18.41 -1.63 20.91
C GLU A 176 17.25 -0.98 20.14
N ALA A 177 16.78 0.19 20.58
CA ALA A 177 15.71 0.92 19.90
C ALA A 177 16.13 1.35 18.50
N GLN A 178 17.37 1.82 18.33
CA GLN A 178 17.93 2.18 17.02
C GLN A 178 17.96 0.97 16.08
N LYS A 179 18.45 -0.19 16.53
CA LYS A 179 18.45 -1.43 15.72
C LYS A 179 17.04 -1.86 15.32
N ARG A 180 16.07 -1.75 16.24
CA ARG A 180 14.64 -2.03 15.94
C ARG A 180 14.10 -1.06 14.90
N MET A 181 14.47 0.21 14.97
CA MET A 181 14.07 1.23 14.01
C MET A 181 14.66 0.96 12.63
N GLU A 182 15.95 0.64 12.54
CA GLU A 182 16.61 0.26 11.28
C GLU A 182 15.88 -0.92 10.62
N LYS A 183 15.54 -1.95 11.40
CA LYS A 183 14.80 -3.10 10.89
C LYS A 183 13.36 -2.75 10.51
N ARG A 184 12.70 -1.84 11.24
CA ARG A 184 11.39 -1.28 10.87
C ARG A 184 11.45 -0.54 9.54
N VAL A 185 12.53 0.19 9.23
CA VAL A 185 12.69 0.83 7.92
C VAL A 185 12.67 -0.21 6.81
N VAL A 186 13.39 -1.33 6.98
CA VAL A 186 13.38 -2.43 6.01
C VAL A 186 11.98 -3.04 5.89
N ALA A 187 11.27 -3.24 6.99
CA ALA A 187 9.89 -3.73 6.98
C ALA A 187 8.93 -2.77 6.25
N THR A 188 9.11 -1.47 6.45
CA THR A 188 8.32 -0.41 5.81
C THR A 188 8.55 -0.37 4.31
N ILE A 189 9.81 -0.49 3.88
CA ILE A 189 10.15 -0.57 2.46
C ILE A 189 9.59 -1.86 1.84
N HIS A 190 9.70 -2.99 2.54
CA HIS A 190 9.10 -4.25 2.09
C HIS A 190 7.59 -4.12 1.92
N GLU A 191 6.90 -3.51 2.90
CA GLU A 191 5.47 -3.26 2.81
C GLU A 191 5.12 -2.33 1.65
N LEU A 192 5.82 -1.19 1.51
CA LEU A 192 5.64 -0.27 0.40
C LEU A 192 5.78 -0.96 -0.95
N LEU A 193 6.83 -1.77 -1.13
CA LEU A 193 7.04 -2.54 -2.35
C LEU A 193 5.90 -3.53 -2.60
N SER A 194 5.40 -4.19 -1.56
CA SER A 194 4.27 -5.12 -1.68
C SER A 194 2.96 -4.45 -2.12
N LEU A 195 2.80 -3.15 -1.84
CA LEU A 195 1.65 -2.34 -2.29
C LEU A 195 1.77 -1.93 -3.77
N THR A 196 2.97 -1.97 -4.36
CA THR A 196 3.16 -1.65 -5.77
C THR A 196 2.76 -2.81 -6.69
N VAL A 197 2.25 -2.48 -7.88
CA VAL A 197 1.77 -3.48 -8.86
C VAL A 197 2.88 -4.44 -9.27
N GLU A 198 4.07 -3.91 -9.56
CA GLU A 198 5.21 -4.68 -10.07
C GLU A 198 6.21 -5.09 -8.97
N LYS A 199 5.87 -4.87 -7.69
CA LYS A 199 6.75 -5.07 -6.53
C LYS A 199 8.09 -4.33 -6.65
N LYS A 200 8.09 -3.19 -7.36
CA LYS A 200 9.27 -2.38 -7.62
C LYS A 200 8.89 -0.90 -7.72
N ILE A 201 9.82 -0.05 -7.31
CA ILE A 201 9.70 1.40 -7.42
C ILE A 201 11.11 2.02 -7.47
N THR A 202 11.26 3.17 -8.12
CA THR A 202 12.58 3.84 -8.18
C THR A 202 12.94 4.43 -6.82
N LEU A 203 14.25 4.45 -6.50
CA LEU A 203 14.75 5.00 -5.24
C LEU A 203 14.36 6.47 -5.05
N LEU A 204 14.37 7.25 -6.13
CA LEU A 204 13.93 8.65 -6.12
C LEU A 204 12.47 8.79 -5.64
N ARG A 205 11.58 7.90 -6.07
CA ARG A 205 10.18 7.87 -5.61
C ARG A 205 10.08 7.50 -4.14
N ILE A 206 10.88 6.55 -3.66
CA ILE A 206 10.95 6.21 -2.21
C ILE A 206 11.40 7.42 -1.39
N ALA A 207 12.35 8.22 -1.90
CA ALA A 207 12.85 9.40 -1.18
C ALA A 207 11.76 10.42 -0.86
N HIS A 208 10.76 10.60 -1.74
CA HIS A 208 9.60 11.45 -1.47
C HIS A 208 8.80 10.99 -0.24
N PHE A 209 8.78 9.68 0.06
CA PHE A 209 8.06 9.11 1.20
C PHE A 209 8.90 8.99 2.46
N ARG A 210 10.23 9.12 2.36
CA ARG A 210 11.15 8.94 3.50
C ARG A 210 10.79 9.81 4.69
N MET A 211 10.50 11.10 4.47
CA MET A 211 10.15 12.04 5.56
C MET A 211 8.76 11.79 6.15
N ALA A 212 7.85 11.22 5.36
CA ALA A 212 6.48 10.98 5.81
C ALA A 212 6.32 9.63 6.54
N ILE A 213 7.14 8.63 6.19
CA ILE A 213 6.95 7.22 6.61
C ILE A 213 8.10 6.71 7.48
N VAL A 214 9.35 7.13 7.23
CA VAL A 214 10.55 6.48 7.79
C VAL A 214 11.11 7.21 9.00
N THR A 215 10.92 8.51 9.11
CA THR A 215 11.46 9.31 10.22
C THR A 215 10.36 9.69 11.19
N PRO A 216 10.43 9.33 12.48
CA PRO A 216 9.60 9.97 13.49
C PRO A 216 9.98 11.46 13.50
N THR A 217 9.04 12.32 13.13
CA THR A 217 9.21 13.76 13.28
C THR A 217 9.15 14.07 14.78
N PHE A 218 10.31 14.25 15.41
CA PHE A 218 10.39 14.92 16.69
C PHE A 218 9.95 16.37 16.46
N VAL A 219 8.75 16.70 16.92
CA VAL A 219 8.30 18.09 17.08
C VAL A 219 8.76 18.56 18.45
#